data_AF-A0A928S4U9-F1
#
_entry.id   AF-A0A928S4U9-F1
#
_cell.length_a   1.000
_cell.length_b   1.000
_cell.length_c   1.000
_cell.angle_alpha   90.00
_cell.angle_beta   90.00
_cell.angle_gamma   90.00
#
_symmetry.space_group_name_H-M   'P 1'
#
loop_
_entity.id
_entity.type
_entity.pdbx_description
1 polymer ?
#
loop_
_entity_poly.entity_id
_entity_poly.type
_entity_poly.pdbx_seq_one_letter_code
_entity_poly.pdbx_strand_id
1 'polypeptide(L)'
;MWMFISTLTQRGSTPALEATLKFQHERLKVVAENVANFGTPGYRARQLDAKGFQRALRTALTERGSDPRNPLRIDAGREARSGADGRLIVTPSDGPVENVLFHDGTNASLERQMSELAQAALTHRVASELLRNKFDGLRKAIRGTM
;
A
#
# COMPACT_ATOMS: atom_id res chain seq x y z
N MET A 1 -14.17 5.92 -26.80
CA MET A 1 -14.89 6.55 -25.66
C MET A 1 -14.40 6.08 -24.28
N TRP A 2 -13.95 4.82 -24.11
CA TRP A 2 -13.40 4.33 -22.82
C TRP A 2 -12.00 4.84 -22.43
N MET A 3 -11.15 5.25 -23.39
CA MET A 3 -9.80 5.80 -23.10
C MET A 3 -9.80 7.18 -22.40
N PHE A 4 -10.92 7.92 -22.44
CA PHE A 4 -10.99 9.24 -21.82
C PHE A 4 -11.11 9.17 -20.29
N ILE A 5 -11.83 8.16 -19.77
CA ILE A 5 -12.02 8.01 -18.33
C ILE A 5 -10.71 7.58 -17.68
N SER A 6 -9.97 6.65 -18.29
CA SER A 6 -8.68 6.17 -17.76
C SER A 6 -7.63 7.28 -17.69
N THR A 7 -7.56 8.16 -18.70
CA THR A 7 -6.62 9.29 -18.73
C THR A 7 -6.95 10.38 -17.70
N LEU A 8 -8.22 10.55 -17.34
CA LEU A 8 -8.64 11.45 -16.26
C LEU A 8 -8.32 10.88 -14.87
N THR A 9 -8.54 9.58 -14.67
CA THR A 9 -8.20 8.92 -13.41
C THR A 9 -6.70 8.73 -13.23
N GLN A 10 -5.93 8.61 -14.31
CA GLN A 10 -4.48 8.52 -14.25
C GLN A 10 -3.82 9.88 -13.98
N ARG A 11 -4.48 11.02 -14.22
CA ARG A 11 -3.93 12.36 -13.91
C ARG A 11 -3.83 12.59 -12.38
N GLY A 12 -2.72 13.17 -11.94
CA GLY A 12 -2.53 13.60 -10.55
C GLY A 12 -2.21 12.46 -9.56
N SER A 13 -2.65 12.60 -8.31
CA SER A 13 -2.26 11.73 -7.18
C SER A 13 -3.09 10.45 -7.03
N THR A 14 -4.12 10.25 -7.86
CA THR A 14 -5.04 9.10 -7.78
C THR A 14 -4.32 7.74 -7.86
N PRO A 15 -3.40 7.49 -8.80
CA PRO A 15 -2.71 6.19 -8.87
C PRO A 15 -1.84 5.92 -7.63
N ALA A 16 -1.28 6.98 -7.03
CA ALA A 16 -0.48 6.86 -5.81
C ALA A 16 -1.35 6.57 -4.58
N LEU A 17 -2.54 7.17 -4.51
CA LEU A 17 -3.52 6.88 -3.45
C LEU A 17 -4.06 5.44 -3.58
N GLU A 18 -4.36 4.99 -4.79
CA GLU A 18 -4.77 3.60 -5.05
C GLU A 18 -3.68 2.61 -4.65
N ALA A 19 -2.43 2.84 -5.07
CA ALA A 19 -1.30 2.00 -4.69
C ALA A 19 -1.10 1.97 -3.16
N THR A 20 -1.21 3.13 -2.50
CA THR A 20 -1.12 3.22 -1.04
C THR A 20 -2.24 2.44 -0.36
N LEU A 21 -3.49 2.59 -0.81
CA LEU A 21 -4.63 1.85 -0.28
C LEU A 21 -4.43 0.34 -0.41
N LYS A 22 -4.03 -0.11 -1.60
CA LYS A 22 -3.78 -1.53 -1.84
C LYS A 22 -2.67 -2.07 -0.94
N PHE A 23 -1.57 -1.34 -0.81
CA PHE A 23 -0.47 -1.74 0.09
C PHE A 23 -0.93 -1.83 1.55
N GLN A 24 -1.64 -0.82 2.05
CA GLN A 24 -2.12 -0.84 3.44
C GLN A 24 -3.17 -1.92 3.69
N HIS A 25 -4.03 -2.21 2.70
CA HIS A 25 -4.98 -3.32 2.77
C HIS A 25 -4.28 -4.68 2.92
N GLU A 26 -3.25 -4.94 2.13
CA GLU A 26 -2.47 -6.18 2.25
C GLU A 26 -1.69 -6.22 3.57
N ARG A 27 -1.19 -5.08 4.04
CA ARG A 27 -0.54 -4.99 5.36
C ARG A 27 -1.50 -5.28 6.52
N LEU A 28 -2.74 -4.81 6.45
CA LEU A 28 -3.78 -5.15 7.43
C LEU A 28 -4.03 -6.67 7.47
N LYS A 29 -4.10 -7.33 6.32
CA LYS A 29 -4.27 -8.80 6.27
C LYS A 29 -3.09 -9.53 6.89
N VAL A 30 -1.87 -9.15 6.54
CA VAL A 30 -0.64 -9.75 7.07
C VAL A 30 -0.57 -9.62 8.59
N VAL A 31 -0.84 -8.43 9.12
CA VAL A 31 -0.82 -8.20 10.57
C VAL A 31 -1.95 -8.95 11.27
N ALA A 32 -3.15 -9.00 10.68
CA ALA A 32 -4.26 -9.80 11.23
C ALA A 32 -3.92 -11.31 11.27
N GLU A 33 -3.28 -11.83 10.22
CA GLU A 33 -2.79 -13.21 10.16
C GLU A 33 -1.74 -13.47 11.25
N ASN A 34 -0.79 -12.55 11.44
CA ASN A 34 0.22 -12.65 12.48
C ASN A 34 -0.39 -12.66 13.89
N VAL A 35 -1.34 -11.77 14.17
CA VAL A 35 -2.01 -11.68 15.48
C VAL A 35 -2.81 -12.95 15.75
N ALA A 36 -3.54 -13.48 14.75
CA ALA A 36 -4.30 -14.70 14.89
C ALA A 36 -3.42 -15.93 15.19
N ASN A 37 -2.22 -15.97 14.61
CA ASN A 37 -1.30 -17.10 14.76
C ASN A 37 -0.18 -16.86 15.80
N PHE A 38 -0.22 -15.75 16.54
CA PHE A 38 0.85 -15.37 17.48
C PHE A 38 1.19 -16.46 18.50
N GLY A 39 0.19 -17.16 19.03
CA GLY A 39 0.38 -18.25 19.99
C GLY A 39 0.60 -19.64 19.37
N THR A 40 0.73 -19.73 18.04
CA THR A 40 0.85 -21.02 17.34
C THR A 40 2.32 -21.47 17.30
N PRO A 41 2.68 -22.61 17.91
CA PRO A 41 4.06 -23.08 17.91
C PRO A 41 4.61 -23.26 16.49
N GLY A 42 5.80 -22.72 16.23
CA GLY A 42 6.48 -22.82 14.92
C GLY A 42 5.96 -21.87 13.83
N TYR A 43 5.01 -20.98 14.15
CA TYR A 43 4.56 -19.95 13.21
C TYR A 43 5.64 -18.90 12.96
N ARG A 44 5.79 -18.47 11.70
CA ARG A 44 6.70 -17.40 11.29
C ARG A 44 5.88 -16.21 10.82
N ALA A 45 6.04 -15.08 11.50
CA ALA A 45 5.31 -13.87 11.14
C ALA A 45 5.78 -13.33 9.79
N ARG A 46 4.80 -12.97 8.95
CA ARG A 46 5.00 -12.33 7.65
C ARG A 46 5.11 -10.82 7.82
N GLN A 47 5.81 -10.17 6.90
CA GLN A 47 5.98 -8.72 6.96
C GLN A 47 5.89 -8.08 5.57
N LEU A 48 5.61 -6.78 5.58
CA LEU A 48 5.66 -5.90 4.42
C LEU A 48 6.45 -4.65 4.82
N ASP A 49 7.54 -4.35 4.11
CA ASP A 49 8.38 -3.19 4.36
C ASP A 49 7.68 -1.90 3.92
N ALA A 50 6.98 -1.29 4.88
CA ALA A 50 6.32 0.00 4.68
C ALA A 50 7.32 1.11 4.32
N LYS A 51 8.55 1.07 4.86
CA LYS A 51 9.58 2.09 4.57
C LYS A 51 10.10 1.91 3.14
N GLY A 52 10.32 0.67 2.72
CA GLY A 52 10.67 0.29 1.35
C GLY A 52 9.62 0.73 0.35
N PHE A 53 8.35 0.44 0.62
CA PHE A 53 7.24 0.92 -0.19
C PHE A 53 7.20 2.44 -0.28
N GLN A 54 7.35 3.16 0.84
CA GLN A 54 7.36 4.63 0.84
C GLN A 54 8.51 5.22 0.02
N ARG A 55 9.72 4.62 0.09
CA ARG A 55 10.87 5.02 -0.73
C ARG A 55 10.57 4.79 -2.21
N ALA A 56 10.10 3.59 -2.57
CA ALA A 56 9.76 3.24 -3.95
C ALA A 56 8.66 4.13 -4.52
N LEU A 57 7.62 4.43 -3.74
CA LEU A 57 6.55 5.33 -4.14
C LEU A 57 7.05 6.76 -4.37
N ARG A 58 7.96 7.25 -3.52
CA ARG A 58 8.58 8.57 -3.71
C ARG A 58 9.39 8.61 -5.00
N THR A 59 10.23 7.61 -5.25
CA THR A 59 11.01 7.49 -6.49
C THR A 59 10.08 7.45 -7.71
N ALA A 60 9.04 6.63 -7.68
CA ALA A 60 8.05 6.53 -8.75
C ALA A 60 7.36 7.87 -9.05
N LEU A 61 7.05 8.66 -8.02
CA LEU A 61 6.46 10.00 -8.16
C LEU A 61 7.46 10.99 -8.76
N THR A 62 8.73 10.93 -8.35
CA THR A 62 9.80 11.79 -8.90
C THR A 62 10.08 11.46 -10.37
N GLU A 63 10.19 10.18 -10.72
CA GLU A 63 10.43 9.71 -12.10
C GLU A 63 9.25 10.00 -13.03
N ARG A 64 8.02 9.93 -12.49
CA ARG A 64 6.82 10.32 -13.23
C ARG A 64 6.83 11.82 -13.57
N GLY A 65 7.43 12.64 -12.71
CA GLY A 65 7.54 14.08 -12.89
C GLY A 65 6.16 14.74 -13.08
N SER A 66 6.14 15.79 -13.91
CA SER A 66 4.92 16.55 -14.23
C SER A 66 4.11 15.94 -15.37
N ASP A 67 4.56 14.86 -16.01
CA ASP A 67 3.81 14.23 -17.11
C ASP A 67 2.77 13.25 -16.55
N PRO A 68 1.48 13.61 -16.58
CA PRO A 68 0.44 12.73 -16.05
C PRO A 68 0.22 11.48 -16.91
N ARG A 69 0.76 11.41 -18.13
CA ARG A 69 0.62 10.25 -19.03
C ARG A 69 1.59 9.13 -18.70
N ASN A 70 2.65 9.40 -17.95
CA ASN A 70 3.60 8.37 -17.54
C ASN A 70 2.96 7.49 -16.44
N PRO A 71 2.85 6.16 -16.64
CA PRO A 71 2.27 5.27 -15.64
C PRO A 71 3.09 5.27 -14.34
N LEU A 72 2.41 5.16 -13.20
CA LEU A 72 3.08 5.04 -11.91
C LEU A 72 3.69 3.63 -11.76
N ARG A 73 5.01 3.55 -11.83
CA ARG A 73 5.76 2.28 -11.70
C ARG A 73 6.44 2.24 -10.34
N ILE A 74 5.90 1.41 -9.45
CA ILE A 74 6.47 1.21 -8.11
C ILE A 74 7.28 -0.08 -8.15
N ASP A 75 8.56 0.03 -7.78
CA ASP A 75 9.43 -1.11 -7.55
C ASP A 75 10.01 -1.03 -6.13
N ALA A 76 9.35 -1.74 -5.21
CA ALA A 76 9.80 -1.91 -3.83
C ALA A 76 10.39 -3.32 -3.64
N GLY A 77 11.22 -3.78 -4.58
CA GLY A 77 11.89 -5.07 -4.47
C GLY A 77 10.92 -6.24 -4.70
N ARG A 78 10.97 -7.27 -3.87
CA ARG A 78 10.09 -8.47 -4.04
C ARG A 78 8.68 -8.27 -3.50
N GLU A 79 8.48 -7.26 -2.65
CA GLU A 79 7.26 -7.16 -1.83
C GLU A 79 6.17 -6.30 -2.45
N ALA A 80 6.52 -5.27 -3.24
CA ALA A 80 5.54 -4.48 -3.97
C ALA A 80 6.07 -4.10 -5.34
N ARG A 81 5.39 -4.54 -6.41
CA ARG A 81 5.77 -4.29 -7.81
C ARG A 81 4.56 -3.84 -8.62
N SER A 82 4.71 -2.85 -9.49
CA SER A 82 3.68 -2.56 -10.49
C SER A 82 3.66 -3.65 -11.57
N GLY A 83 2.52 -4.32 -11.73
CA GLY A 83 2.25 -5.26 -12.81
C GLY A 83 2.21 -4.60 -14.18
N ALA A 84 2.20 -5.42 -15.24
CA ALA A 84 2.14 -4.94 -16.63
C ALA A 84 0.86 -4.15 -16.95
N ASP A 85 -0.19 -4.33 -16.15
CA ASP A 85 -1.47 -3.63 -16.18
C ASP A 85 -1.48 -2.33 -15.35
N GLY A 86 -0.35 -1.97 -14.74
CA GLY A 86 -0.22 -0.80 -13.87
C GLY A 86 -0.77 -0.99 -12.46
N ARG A 87 -1.26 -2.19 -12.11
CA ARG A 87 -1.77 -2.49 -10.77
C ARG A 87 -0.62 -2.87 -9.84
N LEU A 88 -0.66 -2.40 -8.61
CA LEU A 88 0.34 -2.79 -7.60
C LEU A 88 0.14 -4.25 -7.21
N ILE A 89 1.09 -5.14 -7.46
CA ILE A 89 1.12 -6.50 -6.93
C ILE A 89 1.91 -6.45 -5.63
N VAL A 90 1.28 -6.88 -4.53
CA VAL A 90 1.91 -6.91 -3.21
C VAL A 90 2.04 -8.38 -2.80
N THR A 91 3.26 -8.81 -2.49
CA THR A 91 3.58 -10.17 -2.07
C THR A 91 4.27 -10.09 -0.71
N PRO A 92 3.61 -10.51 0.38
CA PRO A 92 4.25 -10.60 1.69
C PRO A 92 5.47 -11.49 1.64
N SER A 93 6.54 -11.12 2.35
CA SER A 93 7.74 -11.94 2.46
C SER A 93 7.71 -12.77 3.74
N ASP A 94 8.04 -14.06 3.61
CA ASP A 94 8.29 -14.98 4.72
C ASP A 94 9.76 -14.82 5.14
N GLY A 95 10.13 -13.74 5.84
CA GLY A 95 11.54 -13.55 6.21
C GLY A 95 11.80 -12.43 7.20
N PRO A 96 12.72 -12.62 8.18
CA PRO A 96 13.01 -11.60 9.17
C PRO A 96 13.80 -10.46 8.52
N VAL A 97 13.33 -9.22 8.66
CA VAL A 97 14.20 -8.05 8.47
C VAL A 97 15.13 -7.85 9.69
N GLU A 98 14.79 -8.50 10.81
CA GLU A 98 15.45 -8.36 12.11
C GLU A 98 15.74 -9.76 12.64
N ASN A 99 17.03 -10.11 12.73
CA ASN A 99 17.58 -11.42 12.99
C ASN A 99 17.43 -11.84 14.48
N VAL A 100 16.24 -11.65 15.04
CA VAL A 100 15.92 -11.91 16.45
C VAL A 100 14.76 -12.88 16.48
N LEU A 101 15.08 -14.18 16.52
CA LEU A 101 14.12 -15.15 17.03
C LEU A 101 13.95 -14.86 18.53
N PHE A 102 12.71 -14.67 18.98
CA PHE A 102 12.41 -14.65 20.41
C PHE A 102 12.62 -16.05 20.99
N HIS A 103 12.74 -16.14 22.31
CA HIS A 103 13.02 -17.39 23.04
C HIS A 103 11.96 -18.49 22.86
N ASP A 104 10.79 -18.15 22.31
CA ASP A 104 9.67 -19.04 21.98
C ASP A 104 9.69 -19.56 20.53
N GLY A 105 10.65 -19.12 19.71
CA GLY A 105 10.74 -19.45 18.29
C GLY A 105 9.86 -18.58 17.39
N THR A 106 9.12 -17.62 17.96
CA THR A 106 8.36 -16.59 17.26
C THR A 106 9.29 -15.40 16.95
N ASN A 107 8.98 -14.59 15.94
CA ASN A 107 9.75 -13.40 15.54
C ASN A 107 8.91 -12.10 15.58
N ALA A 108 7.78 -12.11 16.28
CA ALA A 108 6.86 -10.99 16.39
C ALA A 108 6.48 -10.77 17.86
N SER A 109 6.38 -9.51 18.31
CA SER A 109 5.74 -9.13 19.58
C SER A 109 4.30 -8.69 19.29
N LEU A 110 3.36 -9.10 20.14
CA LEU A 110 1.95 -8.74 20.01
C LEU A 110 1.76 -7.23 20.02
N GLU A 111 2.44 -6.52 20.92
CA GLU A 111 2.41 -5.06 21.03
C GLU A 111 2.86 -4.40 19.72
N ARG A 112 3.93 -4.93 19.10
CA ARG A 112 4.42 -4.44 17.80
C ARG A 112 3.38 -4.70 16.71
N GLN A 113 2.79 -5.90 16.64
CA GLN A 113 1.74 -6.20 15.66
C GLN A 113 0.53 -5.29 15.83
N MET A 114 0.09 -5.00 17.06
CA MET A 114 -1.02 -4.08 17.32
C MET A 114 -0.71 -2.64 16.90
N SER A 115 0.50 -2.16 17.16
CA SER A 115 0.98 -0.86 16.69
C SER A 115 0.98 -0.78 15.15
N GLU A 116 1.47 -1.83 14.50
CA GLU A 116 1.50 -1.92 13.05
C GLU A 116 0.10 -1.97 12.42
N LEU A 117 -0.84 -2.66 13.06
CA LEU A 117 -2.26 -2.70 12.68
C LEU A 117 -2.88 -1.31 12.76
N ALA A 118 -2.70 -0.60 13.88
CA ALA A 118 -3.23 0.74 14.08
C ALA A 118 -2.67 1.71 13.02
N GLN A 119 -1.37 1.66 12.76
CA GLN A 119 -0.74 2.49 11.74
C GLN A 119 -1.29 2.21 10.33
N ALA A 120 -1.45 0.93 9.97
CA ALA A 120 -2.00 0.54 8.67
C ALA A 120 -3.46 0.99 8.51
N ALA A 121 -4.28 0.82 9.55
CA ALA A 121 -5.68 1.21 9.55
C ALA A 121 -5.85 2.73 9.41
N LEU A 122 -5.07 3.51 10.16
CA LEU A 122 -5.08 4.98 10.06
C LEU A 122 -4.67 5.45 8.67
N THR A 123 -3.57 4.90 8.13
CA THR A 123 -3.06 5.27 6.80
C THR A 123 -4.07 4.91 5.71
N HIS A 124 -4.70 3.73 5.80
CA HIS A 124 -5.75 3.30 4.89
C HIS A 124 -6.95 4.24 4.91
N ARG A 125 -7.41 4.65 6.11
CA ARG A 125 -8.51 5.60 6.27
C ARG A 125 -8.21 6.95 5.63
N VAL A 126 -7.05 7.52 5.93
CA VAL A 126 -6.61 8.81 5.37
C VAL A 126 -6.53 8.73 3.85
N ALA A 127 -5.92 7.67 3.30
CA ALA A 127 -5.83 7.49 1.86
C ALA A 127 -7.22 7.35 1.20
N SER A 128 -8.17 6.68 1.88
CA SER A 128 -9.54 6.49 1.40
C SER A 128 -10.31 7.81 1.36
N GLU A 129 -10.18 8.62 2.41
CA GLU A 129 -10.79 9.95 2.50
C GLU A 129 -10.22 10.88 1.41
N LEU A 130 -8.90 10.89 1.23
CA LEU A 130 -8.26 11.68 0.17
C LEU A 130 -8.67 11.25 -1.23
N LEU A 131 -8.89 9.95 -1.46
CA LEU A 131 -9.36 9.41 -2.73
C LEU A 131 -10.83 9.79 -2.98
N ARG A 132 -11.68 9.66 -1.95
CA ARG A 132 -13.09 10.08 -2.00
C ARG A 132 -13.21 11.57 -2.36
N ASN A 133 -12.46 12.43 -1.68
CA ASN A 133 -12.46 13.87 -1.93
C ASN A 133 -12.08 14.21 -3.39
N LYS A 134 -11.17 13.43 -3.98
CA LYS A 134 -10.76 13.57 -5.40
C LYS A 134 -11.91 13.20 -6.34
N PHE A 135 -12.58 12.07 -6.10
CA PHE A 135 -13.73 11.67 -6.88
C PHE A 135 -14.91 12.64 -6.74
N ASP A 136 -15.14 13.18 -5.54
CA ASP A 136 -16.18 14.19 -5.33
C ASP A 136 -15.87 15.48 -6.10
N GLY A 137 -14.61 15.91 -6.15
CA GLY A 137 -14.16 17.03 -6.99
C GLY A 137 -14.41 16.79 -8.48
N LEU A 138 -14.05 15.60 -8.97
CA LEU A 138 -14.33 15.21 -10.37
C LEU A 138 -15.83 15.20 -10.65
N ARG A 139 -16.63 14.66 -9.73
CA ARG A 139 -18.10 14.60 -9.86
C ARG A 139 -18.72 16.00 -9.90
N LYS A 140 -18.23 16.92 -9.07
CA LYS A 140 -18.64 18.34 -9.08
C LYS A 140 -18.32 19.02 -10.41
N ALA A 141 -17.10 18.83 -10.93
CA ALA A 141 -16.68 19.39 -12.21
C ALA A 141 -17.52 18.85 -13.39
N ILE A 142 -17.84 17.55 -13.39
CA ILE A 142 -18.70 16.94 -14.42
C ILE A 142 -20.14 17.48 -14.34
N ARG A 143 -20.66 17.72 -13.12
CA ARG A 143 -22.01 18.27 -12.91
C ARG A 143 -22.13 19.78 -13.12
N GLY A 144 -21.02 20.49 -13.31
CA GLY A 144 -21.02 21.95 -13.55
C GLY A 144 -21.29 22.79 -12.29
N THR A 145 -21.21 22.19 -11.10
CA THR A 145 -21.31 22.92 -9.82
C THR A 145 -19.88 23.14 -9.30
N MET A 146 -19.22 24.22 -9.72
CA MET A 146 -18.01 24.70 -9.02
C MET A 146 -18.40 25.43 -7.75
#